data_AF-A0A7C5MGP8-F1
#
_entry.id   AF-A0A7C5MGP8-F1
#
_cell.length_a   1.000
_cell.length_b   1.000
_cell.length_c   1.000
_cell.angle_alpha   90.00
_cell.angle_beta   90.00
_cell.angle_gamma   90.00
#
_symmetry.space_group_name_H-M   'P 1'
#
loop_
_entity.id
_entity.type
_entity.pdbx_description
1 polymer ?
#
loop_
_entity_poly.entity_id
_entity_poly.type
_entity_poly.pdbx_seq_one_letter_code
_entity_poly.pdbx_strand_id
1 'polypeptide(L)'
;TATCRAMASGVLGLEVPPEEGRPWWYDLADVRVVVVFLLLLGVGAIHLWGPGGLRVWWLVLVTVVTGALFNVSLSADRLVALAEGRLPSLSADAASLVLLAGVLLLAVLFGPVWCGHGCPFGAAQELLSRISRRAGLQSSLPPASVRAFKYAVLVGLAMLPFARNKEAFLAWDPLPVAFSLRFDDTSLAVVVLVALGCLVVYRFWCTVFCPVGAFLNLFNRLAGLLRLGPTRRYGACDLGIRGPHDIACLQCNRCVREALPRTKAPGSYRRLALAAIVLLTAATMAWSLLKAGGAEVEAKGASPGVRAVDLERIEGLIREGHLSDHEARFFEPVGP
;
A
#
# COMPACT_ATOMS: atom_id res chain seq x y z
N THR A 1 24.23 9.90 -12.91
CA THR A 1 25.20 10.75 -12.18
C THR A 1 26.39 11.17 -13.06
N ALA A 2 27.02 10.26 -13.82
CA ALA A 2 28.11 10.61 -14.74
C ALA A 2 27.71 11.62 -15.84
N THR A 3 26.55 11.43 -16.47
CA THR A 3 26.05 12.30 -17.55
C THR A 3 25.70 13.71 -17.05
N CYS A 4 25.09 13.82 -15.87
CA CYS A 4 24.77 15.10 -15.25
C CYS A 4 26.04 15.89 -14.84
N ARG A 5 27.12 15.19 -14.44
CA ARG A 5 28.39 15.81 -14.07
C ARG A 5 29.15 16.33 -15.29
N ALA A 6 29.12 15.58 -16.39
CA ALA A 6 29.64 16.02 -17.68
C ALA A 6 28.89 17.25 -18.20
N MET A 7 27.56 17.29 -18.01
CA MET A 7 26.75 18.45 -18.39
C MET A 7 27.01 19.67 -17.47
N ALA A 8 27.11 19.48 -16.16
CA ALA A 8 27.39 20.56 -15.20
C ALA A 8 28.77 21.19 -15.39
N SER A 9 29.79 20.37 -15.68
CA SER A 9 31.15 20.86 -15.96
C SER A 9 31.27 21.46 -17.37
N GLY A 10 30.67 20.83 -18.38
CA GLY A 10 30.79 21.26 -19.77
C GLY A 10 29.92 22.47 -20.17
N VAL A 11 28.73 22.62 -19.56
CA VAL A 11 27.77 23.68 -19.93
C VAL A 11 27.74 24.82 -18.91
N LEU A 12 27.85 24.52 -17.62
CA LEU A 12 27.69 25.50 -16.55
C LEU A 12 29.01 25.98 -15.94
N GLY A 13 30.15 25.40 -16.34
CA GLY A 13 31.47 25.73 -15.79
C GLY A 13 31.60 25.46 -14.29
N LEU A 14 30.70 24.65 -13.73
CA LEU A 14 30.69 24.30 -12.31
C LEU A 14 31.61 23.10 -12.09
N GLU A 15 32.69 23.28 -11.32
CA GLU A 15 33.47 22.18 -10.78
C GLU A 15 32.62 21.47 -9.71
N VAL A 16 31.93 20.42 -10.13
CA VAL A 16 31.24 19.51 -9.21
C VAL A 16 32.32 18.58 -8.63
N PRO A 17 32.69 18.71 -7.34
CA PRO A 17 33.67 17.81 -6.74
C PRO A 17 33.20 16.36 -6.95
N PRO A 18 34.12 15.41 -7.20
CA PRO A 18 33.75 14.01 -7.29
C PRO A 18 32.99 13.65 -6.02
N GLU A 19 31.80 13.07 -6.14
CA GLU A 19 31.14 12.48 -4.97
C GLU A 19 32.14 11.51 -4.36
N GLU A 20 32.69 11.86 -3.20
CA GLU A 20 33.38 10.91 -2.35
C GLU A 20 32.46 9.72 -2.24
N GLY A 21 32.93 8.56 -2.73
CA GLY A 21 32.14 7.35 -2.77
C GLY A 21 31.64 7.06 -1.37
N ARG A 22 30.37 7.40 -1.11
CA ARG A 22 29.75 7.09 0.16
C ARG A 22 29.81 5.58 0.29
N PRO A 23 30.26 5.04 1.43
CA PRO A 23 30.31 3.60 1.59
C PRO A 23 28.93 2.99 1.31
N TRP A 24 28.88 1.80 0.71
CA TRP A 24 27.63 1.13 0.36
C TRP A 24 26.67 0.90 1.55
N TRP A 25 27.18 0.96 2.79
CA TRP A 25 26.40 0.88 4.02
C TRP A 25 25.80 2.21 4.48
N TYR A 26 26.19 3.35 3.90
CA TYR A 26 25.65 4.67 4.27
C TYR A 26 24.15 4.75 3.96
N ASP A 27 23.74 4.26 2.79
CA ASP A 27 22.32 4.20 2.40
C ASP A 27 21.53 3.17 3.23
N LEU A 28 22.20 2.16 3.79
CA LEU A 28 21.62 1.20 4.74
C LEU A 28 21.49 1.76 6.17
N ALA A 29 22.26 2.80 6.49
CA ALA A 29 22.20 3.52 7.76
C ALA A 29 21.17 4.66 7.77
N ASP A 30 20.45 4.87 6.66
CA ASP A 30 19.31 5.78 6.63
C ASP A 30 18.27 5.38 7.68
N VAL A 31 17.80 6.35 8.47
CA VAL A 31 16.78 6.19 9.50
C VAL A 31 15.55 5.44 8.95
N ARG A 32 15.15 5.68 7.70
CA ARG A 32 14.02 5.00 7.06
C ARG A 32 14.26 3.50 6.88
N VAL A 33 15.47 3.11 6.47
CA VAL A 33 15.85 1.70 6.31
C VAL A 33 15.82 1.00 7.66
N VAL A 34 16.40 1.65 8.69
CA VAL A 34 16.39 1.13 10.06
C VAL A 34 14.95 0.95 10.58
N VAL A 35 14.08 1.94 10.38
CA VAL A 35 12.66 1.87 10.78
C VAL A 35 11.94 0.74 10.06
N VAL A 36 12.12 0.59 8.74
CA VAL A 36 11.52 -0.51 7.95
C VAL A 36 12.03 -1.87 8.42
N PHE A 37 13.33 -1.99 8.67
CA PHE A 37 13.93 -3.24 9.12
C PHE A 37 13.39 -3.66 10.50
N LEU A 38 13.36 -2.73 11.46
CA LEU A 38 12.77 -2.95 12.79
C LEU A 38 11.28 -3.29 12.69
N LEU A 39 10.54 -2.65 11.79
CA LEU A 39 9.14 -2.95 11.52
C LEU A 39 8.97 -4.39 11.03
N LEU A 40 9.76 -4.85 10.07
CA LEU A 40 9.71 -6.22 9.54
C LEU A 40 10.05 -7.26 10.62
N LEU A 41 11.08 -7.00 11.44
CA LEU A 41 11.42 -7.84 12.58
C LEU A 41 10.27 -7.88 13.60
N GLY A 42 9.66 -6.73 13.92
CA GLY A 42 8.51 -6.64 14.80
C GLY A 42 7.29 -7.40 14.27
N VAL A 43 7.01 -7.33 12.95
CA VAL A 43 5.98 -8.13 12.29
C VAL A 43 6.22 -9.61 12.50
N GLY A 44 7.43 -10.10 12.26
CA GLY A 44 7.80 -11.50 12.48
C GLY A 44 7.66 -11.91 13.94
N ALA A 45 8.17 -11.10 14.87
CA ALA A 45 8.14 -11.39 16.29
C ALA A 45 6.71 -11.44 16.86
N ILE A 46 5.87 -10.46 16.51
CA ILE A 46 4.46 -10.42 16.92
C ILE A 46 3.66 -11.55 16.27
N HIS A 47 3.99 -11.92 15.02
CA HIS A 47 3.35 -13.05 14.36
C HIS A 47 3.62 -14.38 15.07
N LEU A 48 4.88 -14.63 15.46
CA LEU A 48 5.28 -15.91 16.05
C LEU A 48 4.95 -15.98 17.54
N TRP A 49 5.31 -14.95 18.30
CA TRP A 49 5.28 -14.96 19.76
C TRP A 49 4.29 -13.97 20.40
N GLY A 50 3.78 -13.01 19.64
CA GLY A 50 2.93 -11.94 20.17
C GLY A 50 1.65 -12.44 20.86
N PRO A 51 1.44 -12.14 22.16
CA PRO A 51 0.16 -12.37 22.83
C PRO A 51 -0.92 -11.41 22.30
N GLY A 52 -2.20 -11.76 22.51
CA GLY A 52 -3.33 -11.01 21.93
C GLY A 52 -3.38 -9.54 22.37
N GLY A 53 -3.05 -9.23 23.63
CA GLY A 53 -2.99 -7.86 24.14
C GLY A 53 -1.87 -7.04 23.49
N LEU A 54 -0.66 -7.61 23.39
CA LEU A 54 0.49 -6.94 22.75
C LEU A 54 0.23 -6.68 21.26
N ARG A 55 -0.48 -7.58 20.58
CA ARG A 55 -0.88 -7.38 19.18
C ARG A 55 -1.67 -6.09 19.00
N VAL A 56 -2.60 -5.76 19.89
CA VAL A 56 -3.41 -4.53 19.73
C VAL A 56 -2.54 -3.28 19.86
N TRP A 57 -1.64 -3.26 20.84
CA TRP A 57 -0.65 -2.18 21.00
C TRP A 57 0.26 -2.06 19.78
N TRP A 58 0.70 -3.19 19.23
CA TRP A 58 1.48 -3.23 17.99
C TRP A 58 0.72 -2.61 16.80
N LEU A 59 -0.57 -2.91 16.64
CA LEU A 59 -1.38 -2.32 15.57
C LEU A 59 -1.52 -0.79 15.72
N VAL A 60 -1.66 -0.28 16.95
CA VAL A 60 -1.65 1.16 17.23
C VAL A 60 -0.29 1.76 16.84
N LEU A 61 0.81 1.14 17.29
CA LEU A 61 2.17 1.59 16.97
C LEU A 61 2.40 1.66 15.45
N VAL A 62 2.06 0.61 14.71
CA VAL A 62 2.21 0.57 13.25
C VAL A 62 1.34 1.63 12.56
N THR A 63 0.13 1.87 13.06
CA THR A 63 -0.77 2.88 12.48
C THR A 63 -0.21 4.29 12.67
N VAL A 64 0.31 4.60 13.86
CA VAL A 64 0.82 5.93 14.21
C VAL A 64 2.21 6.17 13.61
N VAL A 65 3.16 5.27 13.86
CA VAL A 65 4.56 5.44 13.44
C VAL A 65 4.66 5.26 11.93
N THR A 66 4.29 4.09 11.41
CA THR A 66 4.48 3.79 9.99
C THR A 66 3.51 4.56 9.10
N GLY A 67 2.25 4.72 9.54
CA GLY A 67 1.23 5.48 8.83
C GLY A 67 1.40 6.98 8.99
N ALA A 68 1.05 7.52 10.16
CA ALA A 68 0.95 8.96 10.36
C ALA A 68 2.29 9.72 10.36
N LEU A 69 3.39 9.11 10.84
CA LEU A 69 4.69 9.80 10.90
C LEU A 69 5.54 9.60 9.65
N PHE A 70 5.65 8.36 9.17
CA PHE A 70 6.57 8.03 8.08
C PHE A 70 5.88 7.83 6.71
N ASN A 71 4.56 7.68 6.68
CA ASN A 71 3.75 7.30 5.50
C ASN A 71 4.38 6.15 4.67
N VAL A 72 4.99 5.18 5.37
CA VAL A 72 5.65 4.04 4.74
C VAL A 72 4.58 3.00 4.43
N SER A 73 4.09 3.02 3.20
CA SER A 73 3.06 2.12 2.73
C SER A 73 3.56 1.34 1.52
N LEU A 74 3.30 0.03 1.49
CA LEU A 74 3.41 -0.75 0.27
C LEU A 74 2.14 -0.50 -0.55
N SER A 75 2.17 0.55 -1.37
CA SER A 75 1.07 0.96 -2.25
C SER A 75 1.08 0.24 -3.59
N ALA A 76 -0.02 0.36 -4.33
CA ALA A 76 -0.22 -0.32 -5.62
C ALA A 76 0.82 0.05 -6.69
N ASP A 77 1.42 1.24 -6.60
CA ASP A 77 2.53 1.71 -7.46
C ASP A 77 3.72 0.77 -7.43
N ARG A 78 4.07 0.20 -6.27
CA ARG A 78 5.23 -0.70 -6.14
C ARG A 78 4.98 -2.05 -6.78
N LEU A 79 3.72 -2.51 -6.81
CA LEU A 79 3.36 -3.70 -7.57
C LEU A 79 3.40 -3.46 -9.07
N VAL A 80 2.99 -2.27 -9.54
CA VAL A 80 3.10 -1.91 -10.97
C VAL A 80 4.56 -1.78 -11.36
N ALA A 81 5.39 -1.11 -10.56
CA ALA A 81 6.82 -1.01 -10.81
C ALA A 81 7.49 -2.40 -10.88
N LEU A 82 7.11 -3.32 -9.98
CA LEU A 82 7.57 -4.71 -10.03
C LEU A 82 7.09 -5.43 -11.30
N ALA A 83 5.83 -5.23 -11.72
CA ALA A 83 5.30 -5.81 -12.95
C ALA A 83 5.99 -5.27 -14.21
N GLU A 84 6.44 -4.01 -14.19
CA GLU A 84 7.24 -3.37 -15.24
C GLU A 84 8.73 -3.75 -15.17
N GLY A 85 9.15 -4.59 -14.21
CA GLY A 85 10.56 -4.95 -14.01
C GLY A 85 11.42 -3.82 -13.43
N ARG A 86 10.82 -2.70 -13.01
CA ARG A 86 11.49 -1.55 -12.41
C ARG A 86 11.66 -1.77 -10.90
N LEU A 87 12.76 -2.41 -10.51
CA LEU A 87 13.12 -2.53 -9.10
C LEU A 87 13.70 -1.20 -8.58
N PRO A 88 13.35 -0.77 -7.36
CA PRO A 88 13.97 0.39 -6.74
C PRO A 88 15.48 0.17 -6.60
N SER A 89 16.28 1.13 -7.05
CA SER A 89 17.74 1.04 -6.94
C SER A 89 18.18 1.27 -5.50
N LEU A 90 19.18 0.48 -5.06
CA LEU A 90 19.81 0.58 -3.74
C LEU A 90 20.27 2.01 -3.42
N SER A 91 20.69 2.76 -4.44
CA SER A 91 21.22 4.12 -4.30
C SER A 91 20.15 5.22 -4.33
N ALA A 92 18.89 4.93 -4.69
CA ALA A 92 17.84 5.95 -4.79
C ALA A 92 16.72 5.80 -3.75
N ASP A 93 16.36 4.55 -3.38
CA ASP A 93 15.27 4.29 -2.44
C ASP A 93 15.46 2.93 -1.72
N ALA A 94 16.56 2.82 -0.96
CA ALA A 94 16.91 1.61 -0.22
C ALA A 94 15.78 1.14 0.73
N ALA A 95 15.07 2.06 1.37
CA ALA A 95 14.00 1.73 2.30
C ALA A 95 12.83 0.98 1.63
N SER A 96 12.40 1.44 0.46
CA SER A 96 11.34 0.77 -0.31
C SER A 96 11.79 -0.58 -0.85
N LEU A 97 13.07 -0.73 -1.23
CA LEU A 97 13.61 -2.02 -1.65
C LEU A 97 13.62 -3.02 -0.50
N VAL A 98 14.13 -2.63 0.67
CA VAL A 98 14.15 -3.47 1.87
C VAL A 98 12.72 -3.84 2.29
N LEU A 99 11.78 -2.89 2.21
CA LEU A 99 10.37 -3.14 2.47
C LEU A 99 9.79 -4.17 1.51
N LEU A 100 9.95 -3.98 0.20
CA LEU A 100 9.41 -4.89 -0.82
C LEU A 100 9.99 -6.30 -0.67
N ALA A 101 11.32 -6.41 -0.58
CA ALA A 101 12.02 -7.68 -0.43
C ALA A 101 11.60 -8.38 0.88
N GLY A 102 11.55 -7.65 1.99
CA GLY A 102 11.13 -8.18 3.29
C GLY A 102 9.67 -8.63 3.31
N VAL A 103 8.76 -7.86 2.70
CA VAL A 103 7.35 -8.25 2.59
C VAL A 103 7.18 -9.49 1.73
N LEU A 104 7.88 -9.59 0.59
CA LEU A 104 7.85 -10.78 -0.27
C LEU A 104 8.40 -12.01 0.45
N LEU A 105 9.51 -11.86 1.18
CA LEU A 105 10.09 -12.93 1.98
C LEU A 105 9.09 -13.41 3.05
N LEU A 106 8.52 -12.48 3.82
CA LEU A 106 7.48 -12.79 4.80
C LEU A 106 6.23 -13.41 4.14
N ALA A 107 5.90 -13.00 2.92
CA ALA A 107 4.79 -13.56 2.15
C ALA A 107 5.01 -15.03 1.82
N VAL A 108 6.19 -15.37 1.30
CA VAL A 108 6.58 -16.75 1.00
C VAL A 108 6.54 -17.62 2.25
N LEU A 109 7.09 -17.13 3.37
CA LEU A 109 7.23 -17.91 4.61
C LEU A 109 5.93 -18.04 5.40
N PHE A 110 5.16 -16.96 5.52
CA PHE A 110 4.03 -16.85 6.45
C PHE A 110 2.72 -16.40 5.79
N GLY A 111 2.68 -16.19 4.48
CA GLY A 111 1.52 -15.71 3.73
C GLY A 111 1.33 -14.20 3.92
N PRO A 112 0.11 -13.64 3.82
CA PRO A 112 -0.18 -12.21 3.91
C PRO A 112 -0.02 -11.64 5.34
N VAL A 113 1.01 -12.03 6.07
CA VAL A 113 1.36 -11.56 7.43
C VAL A 113 1.59 -10.06 7.46
N TRP A 114 2.15 -9.48 6.38
CA TRP A 114 2.28 -8.05 6.24
C TRP A 114 0.93 -7.34 6.33
N CYS A 115 -0.08 -7.79 5.59
CA CYS A 115 -1.45 -7.27 5.72
C CYS A 115 -1.99 -7.48 7.14
N GLY A 116 -1.65 -8.62 7.77
CA GLY A 116 -2.09 -8.98 9.11
C GLY A 116 -1.52 -8.11 10.24
N HIS A 117 -0.26 -7.66 10.13
CA HIS A 117 0.51 -7.10 11.24
C HIS A 117 1.35 -5.86 10.88
N GLY A 118 1.79 -5.68 9.64
CA GLY A 118 2.72 -4.60 9.24
C GLY A 118 2.10 -3.46 8.45
N CYS A 119 0.96 -3.67 7.80
CA CYS A 119 0.29 -2.64 7.00
C CYS A 119 -0.42 -1.62 7.90
N PRO A 120 -0.06 -0.31 7.85
CA PRO A 120 -0.68 0.73 8.68
C PRO A 120 -2.17 0.89 8.39
N PHE A 121 -2.58 0.81 7.12
CA PHE A 121 -3.99 0.89 6.76
C PHE A 121 -4.80 -0.34 7.18
N GLY A 122 -4.21 -1.54 7.09
CA GLY A 122 -4.82 -2.77 7.59
C GLY A 122 -4.98 -2.76 9.12
N ALA A 123 -4.00 -2.17 9.82
CA ALA A 123 -4.03 -1.99 11.26
C ALA A 123 -5.12 -1.00 11.69
N ALA A 124 -5.19 0.18 11.06
CA ALA A 124 -6.24 1.18 11.30
C ALA A 124 -7.65 0.59 11.11
N GLN A 125 -7.87 -0.15 10.02
CA GLN A 125 -9.15 -0.80 9.76
C GLN A 125 -9.48 -1.89 10.79
N GLU A 126 -8.48 -2.64 11.29
CA GLU A 126 -8.73 -3.62 12.36
C GLU A 126 -9.10 -2.93 13.68
N LEU A 127 -8.43 -1.85 14.04
CA LEU A 127 -8.77 -1.06 15.22
C LEU A 127 -10.20 -0.55 15.13
N LEU A 128 -10.60 -0.01 13.97
CA LEU A 128 -11.97 0.43 13.73
C LEU A 128 -12.98 -0.73 13.79
N SER A 129 -12.67 -1.87 13.18
CA SER A 129 -13.53 -3.07 13.27
C SER A 129 -13.63 -3.64 14.69
N ARG A 130 -12.62 -3.44 15.55
CA ARG A 130 -12.71 -3.83 16.98
C ARG A 130 -13.69 -2.93 17.74
N ILE A 131 -13.74 -1.64 17.42
CA ILE A 131 -14.74 -0.72 17.98
C ILE A 131 -16.14 -1.14 17.51
N SER A 132 -16.32 -1.39 16.21
CA SER A 132 -17.61 -1.80 15.67
C SER A 132 -18.08 -3.17 16.17
N ARG A 133 -17.16 -4.08 16.49
CA ARG A 133 -17.45 -5.35 17.15
C ARG A 133 -18.05 -5.16 18.53
N ARG A 134 -17.47 -4.27 19.35
CA ARG A 134 -17.98 -3.97 20.69
C ARG A 134 -19.38 -3.36 20.62
N ALA A 135 -19.67 -2.60 19.56
CA ALA A 135 -20.99 -2.07 19.27
C ALA A 135 -21.98 -3.08 18.63
N GLY A 136 -21.58 -4.35 18.39
CA GLY A 136 -22.45 -5.35 17.77
C GLY A 136 -22.79 -5.10 16.29
N LEU A 137 -22.03 -4.23 15.62
CA LEU A 137 -22.25 -3.87 14.22
C LEU A 137 -21.54 -4.82 13.25
N GLN A 138 -20.45 -5.43 13.70
CA GLN A 138 -19.62 -6.29 12.86
C GLN A 138 -20.33 -7.58 12.45
N SER A 139 -20.24 -7.89 11.16
CA SER A 139 -20.80 -9.11 10.54
C SER A 139 -19.69 -10.07 10.08
N SER A 140 -20.10 -11.28 9.70
CA SER A 140 -19.21 -12.25 9.05
C SER A 140 -18.62 -11.72 7.73
N LEU A 141 -17.57 -12.39 7.24
CA LEU A 141 -17.00 -12.05 5.94
C LEU A 141 -18.09 -12.02 4.84
N PRO A 142 -17.99 -11.07 3.89
CA PRO A 142 -18.91 -10.98 2.77
C PRO A 142 -18.81 -12.23 1.89
N PRO A 143 -19.78 -12.49 1.00
CA PRO A 143 -19.77 -13.65 0.10
C PRO A 143 -18.48 -13.78 -0.72
N ALA A 144 -18.15 -14.99 -1.15
CA ALA A 144 -16.92 -15.26 -1.89
C ALA A 144 -16.78 -14.44 -3.18
N SER A 145 -17.89 -14.18 -3.89
CA SER A 145 -17.93 -13.31 -5.08
C SER A 145 -17.45 -11.89 -4.78
N VAL A 146 -17.92 -11.29 -3.69
CA VAL A 146 -17.51 -9.94 -3.28
C VAL A 146 -16.03 -9.92 -2.88
N ARG A 147 -15.55 -10.96 -2.19
CA ARG A 147 -14.13 -11.10 -1.86
C ARG A 147 -13.25 -11.40 -3.07
N ALA A 148 -13.83 -11.93 -4.15
CA ALA A 148 -13.11 -12.20 -5.38
C ALA A 148 -12.83 -10.91 -6.17
N PHE A 149 -13.60 -9.84 -5.93
CA PHE A 149 -13.48 -8.57 -6.64
C PHE A 149 -12.06 -7.99 -6.61
N LYS A 150 -11.36 -8.05 -5.47
CA LYS A 150 -9.96 -7.58 -5.39
C LYS A 150 -8.99 -8.28 -6.34
N TYR A 151 -9.29 -9.52 -6.78
CA TYR A 151 -8.47 -10.20 -7.78
C TYR A 151 -8.75 -9.67 -9.19
N ALA A 152 -9.99 -9.24 -9.48
CA ALA A 152 -10.27 -8.51 -10.70
C ALA A 152 -9.53 -7.16 -10.73
N VAL A 153 -9.49 -6.45 -9.59
CA VAL A 153 -8.68 -5.22 -9.44
C VAL A 153 -7.19 -5.52 -9.62
N LEU A 154 -6.67 -6.62 -9.07
CA LEU A 154 -5.28 -7.04 -9.26
C LEU A 154 -4.95 -7.32 -10.73
N VAL A 155 -5.83 -8.01 -11.46
CA VAL A 155 -5.67 -8.25 -12.90
C VAL A 155 -5.68 -6.92 -13.67
N GLY A 156 -6.62 -6.01 -13.33
CA GLY A 156 -6.63 -4.66 -13.91
C GLY A 156 -5.33 -3.90 -13.66
N LEU A 157 -4.79 -3.97 -12.45
CA LEU A 157 -3.50 -3.36 -12.09
C LEU A 157 -2.34 -3.98 -12.89
N ALA A 158 -2.33 -5.30 -13.07
CA ALA A 158 -1.30 -5.99 -13.86
C ALA A 158 -1.38 -5.66 -15.36
N MET A 159 -2.55 -5.28 -15.86
CA MET A 159 -2.76 -4.84 -17.24
C MET A 159 -2.45 -3.34 -17.44
N LEU A 160 -2.28 -2.59 -16.35
CA LEU A 160 -2.04 -1.15 -16.37
C LEU A 160 -0.79 -0.72 -17.17
N PRO A 161 0.33 -1.47 -17.19
CA PRO A 161 1.48 -1.14 -18.04
C PRO A 161 1.13 -1.01 -19.52
N PHE A 162 0.07 -1.70 -19.97
CA PHE A 162 -0.44 -1.67 -21.34
C PHE A 162 -1.54 -0.62 -21.56
N ALA A 163 -1.98 0.08 -20.51
CA ALA A 163 -2.98 1.12 -20.58
C ALA A 163 -2.34 2.48 -20.83
N ARG A 164 -3.05 3.35 -21.58
CA ARG A 164 -2.57 4.71 -21.89
C ARG A 164 -2.55 5.66 -20.67
N ASN A 165 -3.37 5.40 -19.65
CA ASN A 165 -3.57 6.28 -18.49
C ASN A 165 -3.13 5.61 -17.18
N LYS A 166 -1.82 5.44 -16.99
CA LYS A 166 -1.25 4.73 -15.81
C LYS A 166 -1.49 5.49 -14.49
N GLU A 167 -1.44 6.81 -14.53
CA GLU A 167 -1.55 7.67 -13.34
C GLU A 167 -2.96 7.68 -12.74
N ALA A 168 -3.98 7.57 -13.60
CA ALA A 168 -5.39 7.48 -13.23
C ALA A 168 -5.69 6.36 -12.22
N PHE A 169 -5.06 5.20 -12.44
CA PHE A 169 -5.29 4.01 -11.62
C PHE A 169 -4.51 4.06 -10.31
N LEU A 170 -3.36 4.73 -10.30
CA LEU A 170 -2.52 4.90 -9.11
C LEU A 170 -3.07 5.96 -8.15
N ALA A 171 -3.74 6.99 -8.65
CA ALA A 171 -4.40 8.03 -7.86
C ALA A 171 -5.55 7.50 -6.96
N TRP A 172 -6.02 6.28 -7.22
CA TRP A 172 -7.13 5.68 -6.47
C TRP A 172 -6.69 4.95 -5.18
N ASP A 173 -5.40 4.69 -4.96
CA ASP A 173 -4.97 4.02 -3.73
C ASP A 173 -5.26 4.93 -2.52
N PRO A 174 -6.19 4.57 -1.60
CA PRO A 174 -6.49 5.38 -0.44
C PRO A 174 -5.39 5.26 0.62
N LEU A 175 -4.43 4.33 0.48
CA LEU A 175 -3.36 4.14 1.45
C LEU A 175 -2.51 5.40 1.62
N PRO A 176 -1.92 5.99 0.55
CA PRO A 176 -1.09 7.18 0.69
C PRO A 176 -1.90 8.41 1.14
N VAL A 177 -3.18 8.50 0.75
CA VAL A 177 -4.03 9.67 1.03
C VAL A 177 -4.58 9.68 2.44
N ALA A 178 -4.93 8.50 3.00
CA ALA A 178 -5.48 8.41 4.36
C ALA A 178 -4.50 8.93 5.43
N PHE A 179 -3.20 8.82 5.20
CA PHE A 179 -2.16 9.21 6.17
C PHE A 179 -1.41 10.49 5.80
N SER A 180 -1.53 11.00 4.57
CA SER A 180 -0.92 12.28 4.19
C SER A 180 -1.69 13.50 4.71
N LEU A 181 -2.91 13.30 5.25
CA LEU A 181 -3.84 14.34 5.71
C LEU A 181 -4.16 15.41 4.66
N ARG A 182 -3.88 15.12 3.38
CA ARG A 182 -4.18 15.98 2.24
C ARG A 182 -5.30 15.33 1.44
N PHE A 183 -6.52 15.78 1.68
CA PHE A 183 -7.70 15.20 1.06
C PHE A 183 -8.17 16.08 -0.10
N ASP A 184 -8.29 15.50 -1.28
CA ASP A 184 -9.22 15.98 -2.30
C ASP A 184 -10.62 15.39 -2.05
N ASP A 185 -11.66 15.97 -2.66
CA ASP A 185 -13.05 15.55 -2.47
C ASP A 185 -13.28 14.06 -2.77
N THR A 186 -12.57 13.51 -3.76
CA THR A 186 -12.74 12.12 -4.19
C THR A 186 -12.05 11.17 -3.21
N SER A 187 -10.82 11.48 -2.82
CA SER A 187 -10.09 10.70 -1.83
C SER A 187 -10.75 10.72 -0.45
N LEU A 188 -11.31 11.86 -0.04
CA LEU A 188 -12.09 11.96 1.20
C LEU A 188 -13.30 11.03 1.15
N ALA A 189 -14.05 11.05 0.04
CA ALA A 189 -15.20 10.17 -0.15
C ALA A 189 -14.80 8.68 -0.05
N VAL A 190 -13.68 8.27 -0.66
CA VAL A 190 -13.19 6.89 -0.57
C VAL A 190 -12.82 6.53 0.88
N VAL A 191 -12.09 7.39 1.59
CA VAL A 191 -11.70 7.14 2.99
C VAL A 191 -12.93 7.00 3.89
N VAL A 192 -13.93 7.87 3.73
CA VAL A 192 -15.19 7.81 4.47
C VAL A 192 -15.96 6.53 4.16
N LEU A 193 -16.10 6.16 2.88
CA LEU A 193 -16.77 4.92 2.47
C LEU A 193 -16.06 3.68 3.03
N VAL A 194 -14.73 3.66 3.03
CA VAL A 194 -13.96 2.57 3.63
C VAL A 194 -14.17 2.50 5.14
N ALA A 195 -14.15 3.63 5.84
CA ALA A 195 -14.41 3.69 7.27
C ALA A 195 -15.81 3.17 7.61
N LEU A 196 -16.84 3.61 6.88
CA LEU A 196 -18.22 3.11 7.01
C LEU A 196 -18.31 1.60 6.73
N GLY A 197 -17.64 1.13 5.69
CA GLY A 197 -17.56 -0.29 5.37
C GLY A 197 -16.93 -1.11 6.51
N CYS A 198 -15.92 -0.57 7.19
CA CYS A 198 -15.24 -1.23 8.32
C CYS A 198 -16.12 -1.38 9.58
N LEU A 199 -17.21 -0.61 9.68
CA LEU A 199 -18.19 -0.78 10.74
C LEU A 199 -18.99 -2.08 10.58
N VAL A 200 -19.21 -2.51 9.33
CA VAL A 200 -20.03 -3.69 9.00
C VAL A 200 -19.16 -4.92 8.70
N VAL A 201 -18.07 -4.73 7.96
CA VAL A 201 -17.18 -5.80 7.48
C VAL A 201 -15.78 -5.63 8.05
N TYR A 202 -15.19 -6.72 8.52
CA TYR A 202 -13.81 -6.72 8.99
C TYR A 202 -12.84 -6.31 7.88
N ARG A 203 -12.07 -5.23 8.10
CA ARG A 203 -11.08 -4.70 7.14
C ARG A 203 -11.64 -4.63 5.72
N PHE A 204 -12.68 -3.82 5.55
CA PHE A 204 -13.48 -3.72 4.33
C PHE A 204 -12.63 -3.60 3.07
N TRP A 205 -11.66 -2.69 3.06
CA TRP A 205 -10.79 -2.49 1.89
C TRP A 205 -9.93 -3.71 1.57
N CYS A 206 -9.26 -4.27 2.58
CA CYS A 206 -8.39 -5.45 2.41
C CYS A 206 -9.18 -6.69 1.97
N THR A 207 -10.47 -6.74 2.30
CA THR A 207 -11.37 -7.85 1.98
C THR A 207 -11.95 -7.73 0.57
N VAL A 208 -12.26 -6.53 0.10
CA VAL A 208 -13.03 -6.33 -1.15
C VAL A 208 -12.21 -5.71 -2.29
N PHE A 209 -11.32 -4.75 -2.01
CA PHE A 209 -10.75 -3.86 -3.03
C PHE A 209 -9.23 -3.92 -3.17
N CYS A 210 -8.49 -4.25 -2.10
CA CYS A 210 -7.04 -4.11 -2.05
C CYS A 210 -6.28 -5.08 -3.00
N PRO A 211 -5.58 -4.59 -4.05
CA PRO A 211 -4.81 -5.44 -4.96
C PRO A 211 -3.55 -6.02 -4.29
N VAL A 212 -2.90 -5.26 -3.41
CA VAL A 212 -1.74 -5.74 -2.63
C VAL A 212 -2.13 -6.92 -1.74
N GLY A 213 -3.26 -6.80 -1.04
CA GLY A 213 -3.80 -7.90 -0.25
C GLY A 213 -4.27 -9.08 -1.11
N ALA A 214 -4.68 -8.88 -2.36
CA ALA A 214 -5.00 -9.97 -3.28
C ALA A 214 -3.73 -10.73 -3.68
N PHE A 215 -2.67 -10.00 -4.05
CA PHE A 215 -1.37 -10.56 -4.42
C PHE A 215 -0.75 -11.36 -3.27
N LEU A 216 -0.65 -10.78 -2.07
CA LEU A 216 -0.07 -11.46 -0.91
C LEU A 216 -0.89 -12.67 -0.45
N ASN A 217 -2.21 -12.67 -0.66
CA ASN A 217 -3.07 -13.79 -0.30
C ASN A 217 -2.80 -15.05 -1.14
N LEU A 218 -2.20 -14.92 -2.34
CA LEU A 218 -1.82 -16.06 -3.17
C LEU A 218 -0.74 -16.92 -2.48
N PHE A 219 0.12 -16.31 -1.68
CA PHE A 219 1.17 -17.01 -0.94
C PHE A 219 0.64 -17.84 0.24
N ASN A 220 -0.64 -17.75 0.61
CA ASN A 220 -1.22 -18.61 1.65
C ASN A 220 -1.06 -20.10 1.35
N ARG A 221 -1.12 -20.50 0.07
CA ARG A 221 -0.92 -21.91 -0.30
C ARG A 221 0.49 -22.39 0.04
N LEU A 222 1.49 -21.58 -0.30
CA LEU A 222 2.91 -21.87 -0.04
C LEU A 222 3.22 -21.83 1.46
N ALA A 223 2.78 -20.79 2.17
CA ALA A 223 2.96 -20.71 3.62
C ALA A 223 2.26 -21.85 4.37
N GLY A 224 1.08 -22.27 3.89
CA GLY A 224 0.36 -23.43 4.40
C GLY A 224 1.07 -24.76 4.15
N LEU A 225 1.91 -24.85 3.12
CA LEU A 225 2.78 -26.00 2.84
C LEU A 225 4.03 -25.98 3.73
N LEU A 226 4.69 -24.83 3.87
CA LEU A 226 5.90 -24.67 4.69
C LEU A 226 5.63 -24.80 6.20
N ARG A 227 4.42 -24.44 6.65
CA ARG A 227 3.96 -24.58 8.05
C ARG A 227 4.90 -23.99 9.11
N LEU A 228 5.60 -22.90 8.78
CA LEU A 228 6.55 -22.24 9.68
C LEU A 228 5.88 -21.34 10.74
N GLY A 229 4.61 -20.98 10.52
CA GLY A 229 3.85 -20.11 11.43
C GLY A 229 3.20 -20.85 12.60
N PRO A 230 2.56 -20.11 13.54
CA PRO A 230 1.91 -20.71 14.71
C PRO A 230 0.76 -21.65 14.31
N THR A 231 0.52 -22.68 15.12
CA THR A 231 -0.56 -23.64 14.92
C THR A 231 -1.93 -22.94 15.03
N ARG A 232 -2.73 -23.00 13.96
CA ARG A 232 -4.01 -22.30 13.87
C ARG A 232 -5.19 -23.22 14.22
N ARG A 233 -6.10 -22.69 15.03
CA ARG A 233 -7.38 -23.33 15.36
C ARG A 233 -8.47 -22.77 14.45
N TYR A 234 -8.57 -23.27 13.22
CA TYR A 234 -9.55 -22.77 12.23
C TYR A 234 -11.01 -22.87 12.70
N GLY A 235 -11.34 -23.87 13.52
CA GLY A 235 -12.66 -23.98 14.16
C GLY A 235 -13.03 -22.80 15.06
N ALA A 236 -12.03 -22.11 15.62
CA ALA A 236 -12.19 -20.89 16.43
C ALA A 236 -12.02 -19.59 15.61
N CYS A 237 -11.98 -19.66 14.29
CA CYS A 237 -11.85 -18.47 13.46
C CYS A 237 -13.17 -17.69 13.42
N ASP A 238 -13.14 -16.49 13.96
CA ASP A 238 -14.28 -15.57 14.01
C ASP A 238 -14.79 -15.17 12.62
N LEU A 239 -13.90 -15.19 11.61
CA LEU A 239 -14.19 -14.86 10.21
C LEU A 239 -14.69 -16.05 9.38
N GLY A 240 -14.64 -17.28 9.92
CA GLY A 240 -15.11 -18.48 9.23
C GLY A 240 -14.12 -19.08 8.22
N ILE A 241 -12.82 -18.79 8.35
CA ILE A 241 -11.75 -19.44 7.58
C ILE A 241 -11.63 -20.90 8.00
N ARG A 242 -11.59 -21.82 7.04
CA ARG A 242 -11.71 -23.26 7.31
C ARG A 242 -10.40 -24.05 7.21
N GLY A 243 -9.34 -23.48 6.64
CA GLY A 243 -8.09 -24.21 6.47
C GLY A 243 -6.88 -23.34 6.09
N PRO A 244 -5.68 -23.95 6.05
CA PRO A 244 -4.41 -23.26 5.82
C PRO A 244 -4.22 -22.72 4.40
N HIS A 245 -4.85 -23.33 3.40
CA HIS A 245 -4.75 -22.92 2.00
C HIS A 245 -5.85 -21.93 1.57
N ASP A 246 -6.67 -21.49 2.53
CA ASP A 246 -7.74 -20.53 2.26
C ASP A 246 -7.15 -19.16 1.96
N ILE A 247 -7.31 -18.73 0.71
CA ILE A 247 -6.81 -17.44 0.21
C ILE A 247 -7.52 -16.24 0.84
N ALA A 248 -8.55 -16.42 1.67
CA ALA A 248 -9.14 -15.34 2.47
C ALA A 248 -8.44 -15.15 3.83
N CYS A 249 -7.55 -16.06 4.25
CA CYS A 249 -6.82 -15.95 5.50
C CYS A 249 -5.83 -14.77 5.48
N LEU A 250 -6.01 -13.79 6.36
CA LEU A 250 -5.11 -12.64 6.51
C LEU A 250 -3.97 -12.88 7.53
N GLN A 251 -3.86 -14.09 8.08
CA GLN A 251 -2.82 -14.44 9.06
C GLN A 251 -2.78 -13.53 10.31
N CYS A 252 -3.96 -13.04 10.73
CA CYS A 252 -4.16 -12.11 11.84
C CYS A 252 -3.99 -12.72 13.26
N ASN A 253 -3.83 -14.03 13.37
CA ASN A 253 -3.65 -14.76 14.64
C ASN A 253 -4.75 -14.61 15.71
N ARG A 254 -5.91 -14.01 15.41
CA ARG A 254 -7.02 -13.94 16.37
C ARG A 254 -7.55 -15.30 16.78
N CYS A 255 -7.58 -16.27 15.85
CA CYS A 255 -7.93 -17.66 16.14
C CYS A 255 -6.90 -18.41 17.00
N VAL A 256 -5.68 -17.86 17.15
CA VAL A 256 -4.60 -18.43 17.96
C VAL A 256 -4.54 -17.76 19.33
N ARG A 257 -4.68 -16.43 19.38
CA ARG A 257 -4.33 -15.61 20.55
C ARG A 257 -5.50 -14.92 21.23
N GLU A 258 -6.66 -14.81 20.59
CA GLU A 258 -7.82 -14.04 21.10
C GLU A 258 -9.10 -14.87 21.22
N ALA A 259 -9.26 -15.93 20.41
CA ALA A 259 -10.41 -16.85 20.43
C ALA A 259 -11.78 -16.14 20.46
N LEU A 260 -11.94 -15.09 19.64
CA LEU A 260 -13.16 -14.28 19.61
C LEU A 260 -14.39 -15.10 19.16
N PRO A 261 -15.59 -14.81 19.70
CA PRO A 261 -16.83 -15.43 19.22
C PRO A 261 -17.07 -15.21 17.74
N ARG A 262 -17.63 -16.23 17.08
CA ARG A 262 -17.96 -16.19 15.65
C ARG A 262 -18.99 -15.10 15.37
N THR A 263 -18.71 -14.26 14.37
CA THR A 263 -19.67 -13.22 13.94
C THR A 263 -20.85 -13.86 13.21
N LYS A 264 -22.04 -13.30 13.44
CA LYS A 264 -23.27 -13.71 12.75
C LYS A 264 -23.31 -13.14 11.33
N ALA A 265 -24.08 -13.81 10.47
CA ALA A 265 -24.38 -13.29 9.14
C ALA A 265 -25.14 -11.95 9.26
N PRO A 266 -24.89 -10.98 8.34
CA PRO A 266 -25.58 -9.70 8.37
C PRO A 266 -27.08 -9.86 8.09
N GLY A 267 -27.91 -9.10 8.81
CA GLY A 267 -29.34 -8.96 8.51
C GLY A 267 -29.60 -8.37 7.12
N SER A 268 -30.84 -8.40 6.64
CA SER A 268 -31.24 -7.86 5.32
C SER A 268 -30.80 -6.41 5.11
N TYR A 269 -31.06 -5.53 6.08
CA TYR A 269 -30.67 -4.11 6.00
C TYR A 269 -29.15 -3.90 5.91
N ARG A 270 -28.35 -4.66 6.69
CA ARG A 270 -26.88 -4.58 6.64
C ARG A 270 -26.32 -5.09 5.32
N ARG A 271 -26.97 -6.08 4.70
CA ARG A 271 -26.61 -6.57 3.36
C ARG A 271 -26.83 -5.51 2.30
N LEU A 272 -27.96 -4.81 2.34
CA LEU A 272 -28.26 -3.70 1.43
C LEU A 272 -27.28 -2.53 1.64
N ALA A 273 -27.02 -2.15 2.89
CA ALA A 273 -26.04 -1.11 3.21
C ALA A 273 -24.63 -1.48 2.73
N LEU A 274 -24.21 -2.73 2.92
CA LEU A 274 -22.92 -3.21 2.43
C LEU A 274 -22.86 -3.17 0.90
N ALA A 275 -23.90 -3.62 0.21
CA ALA A 275 -23.96 -3.57 -1.25
C ALA A 275 -23.88 -2.13 -1.76
N ALA A 276 -24.61 -1.21 -1.14
CA ALA A 276 -24.54 0.22 -1.47
C ALA A 276 -23.13 0.79 -1.25
N ILE A 277 -22.49 0.51 -0.12
CA ILE A 277 -21.11 0.98 0.15
C ILE A 277 -20.13 0.41 -0.88
N VAL A 278 -20.23 -0.89 -1.22
CA VAL A 278 -19.38 -1.51 -2.24
C VAL A 278 -19.60 -0.86 -3.60
N LEU A 279 -20.85 -0.66 -4.02
CA LEU A 279 -21.18 -0.05 -5.32
C LEU A 279 -20.74 1.42 -5.38
N LEU A 280 -20.95 2.20 -4.32
CA LEU A 280 -20.49 3.57 -4.24
C LEU A 280 -18.97 3.64 -4.28
N THR A 281 -18.28 2.77 -3.53
CA THR A 281 -16.81 2.72 -3.57
C THR A 281 -16.33 2.38 -4.98
N ALA A 282 -16.91 1.34 -5.61
CA ALA A 282 -16.59 0.95 -6.99
C ALA A 282 -16.87 2.07 -8.00
N ALA A 283 -18.00 2.79 -7.86
CA ALA A 283 -18.37 3.90 -8.71
C ALA A 283 -17.41 5.09 -8.55
N THR A 284 -16.98 5.41 -7.32
CA THR A 284 -15.97 6.44 -7.10
C THR A 284 -14.63 6.09 -7.76
N MET A 285 -14.21 4.80 -7.74
CA MET A 285 -13.01 4.38 -8.49
C MET A 285 -13.20 4.56 -9.98
N ALA A 286 -14.34 4.10 -10.52
CA ALA A 286 -14.64 4.22 -11.95
C ALA A 286 -14.68 5.69 -12.39
N TRP A 287 -15.25 6.57 -11.56
CA TRP A 287 -15.27 8.01 -11.78
C TRP A 287 -13.87 8.61 -11.84
N SER A 288 -12.97 8.25 -10.90
CA SER A 288 -11.57 8.69 -10.94
C SER A 288 -10.86 8.27 -12.22
N LEU A 289 -11.10 7.04 -12.68
CA LEU A 289 -10.52 6.51 -13.93
C LEU A 289 -11.04 7.25 -15.16
N LEU A 290 -12.33 7.60 -15.19
CA LEU A 290 -12.94 8.34 -16.29
C LEU A 290 -12.47 9.81 -16.31
N LYS A 291 -12.40 10.47 -15.14
CA LYS A 291 -11.95 11.86 -15.03
C LYS A 291 -10.49 12.02 -15.49
N ALA A 292 -9.62 11.08 -15.13
CA ALA A 292 -8.23 11.10 -15.54
C ALA A 292 -8.03 10.78 -17.04
N GLY A 293 -9.05 10.27 -17.74
CA GLY A 293 -9.03 10.14 -19.20
C GLY A 293 -9.28 11.45 -19.95
N GLY A 294 -9.65 12.54 -19.26
CA GLY A 294 -9.93 13.85 -19.84
C GLY A 294 -9.16 15.03 -19.22
N ALA A 295 -8.25 14.76 -18.28
CA ALA A 295 -7.46 15.80 -17.63
C ALA A 295 -5.98 15.39 -17.66
N GLU A 296 -5.12 16.26 -18.19
CA GLU A 296 -3.70 16.28 -17.81
C GLU A 296 -3.65 16.42 -16.30
N VAL A 297 -3.37 15.31 -15.62
CA VAL A 297 -3.23 15.29 -14.18
C VAL A 297 -1.85 15.85 -13.89
N GLU A 298 -1.82 17.05 -13.30
CA GLU A 298 -0.65 17.64 -12.68
C GLU A 298 -0.10 16.63 -11.66
N ALA A 299 1.01 15.97 -11.99
CA ALA A 299 1.67 14.99 -11.15
C ALA A 299 2.23 15.65 -9.88
N LYS A 300 1.39 15.86 -8.87
CA LYS A 300 1.84 16.14 -7.51
C LYS A 300 2.38 14.84 -6.92
N GLY A 301 3.65 14.57 -7.25
CA GLY A 301 4.40 13.40 -6.82
C GLY A 301 4.29 13.19 -5.31
N ALA A 302 3.54 12.17 -4.91
CA ALA A 302 3.43 11.68 -3.54
C ALA A 302 4.64 10.80 -3.15
N SER A 303 5.84 11.14 -3.63
CA SER A 303 7.10 10.54 -3.18
C SER A 303 7.84 11.54 -2.29
N PRO A 304 8.04 11.26 -1.00
CA PRO A 304 8.78 12.15 -0.11
C PRO A 304 10.24 12.18 -0.53
N GLY A 305 10.63 13.26 -1.20
CA GLY A 305 11.96 13.48 -1.78
C GLY A 305 11.94 14.29 -3.07
N VAL A 306 10.81 14.34 -3.78
CA VAL A 306 10.64 15.21 -4.95
C VAL A 306 10.16 16.58 -4.46
N ARG A 307 11.00 17.62 -4.59
CA ARG A 307 10.56 19.00 -4.34
C ARG A 307 9.40 19.31 -5.27
N ALA A 308 8.35 19.94 -4.74
CA ALA A 308 7.34 20.57 -5.57
C ALA A 308 8.06 21.56 -6.49
N VAL A 309 7.98 21.30 -7.79
CA VAL A 309 8.52 22.19 -8.80
C VAL A 309 7.51 23.31 -8.98
N ASP A 310 7.94 24.54 -8.70
CA ASP A 310 7.12 25.74 -8.87
C ASP A 310 7.08 26.08 -10.36
N LEU A 311 6.04 25.60 -11.03
CA LEU A 311 5.83 25.76 -12.47
C LEU A 311 5.67 27.23 -12.86
N GLU A 312 4.98 28.04 -12.05
CA GLU A 312 4.80 29.48 -12.31
C GLU A 312 6.14 30.22 -12.30
N ARG A 313 7.02 29.87 -11.36
CA ARG A 313 8.37 30.43 -11.30
C ARG A 313 9.24 30.00 -12.49
N ILE A 314 9.15 28.74 -12.91
CA ILE A 314 9.92 28.25 -14.07
C ILE A 314 9.43 28.92 -15.35
N GLU A 315 8.11 29.01 -15.55
CA GLU A 315 7.54 29.71 -16.71
C GLU A 315 7.91 31.19 -16.73
N GLY A 316 7.93 31.85 -15.56
CA GLY A 316 8.41 33.23 -15.42
C GLY A 316 9.86 33.37 -15.87
N LEU A 317 10.74 32.48 -15.39
CA LEU A 317 12.16 32.46 -15.77
C LEU A 317 12.38 32.15 -17.26
N ILE A 318 11.51 31.36 -17.89
CA ILE A 318 11.54 31.13 -19.34
C ILE A 318 11.16 32.41 -20.09
N ARG A 319 10.07 33.10 -19.68
CA ARG A 319 9.64 34.36 -20.31
C ARG A 319 10.67 35.47 -20.15
N GLU A 320 11.38 35.50 -19.03
CA GLU A 320 12.46 36.46 -18.75
C GLU A 320 13.79 36.09 -19.45
N GLY A 321 13.84 34.98 -20.21
CA GLY A 321 15.02 34.53 -20.94
C GLY A 321 16.13 33.95 -20.05
N HIS A 322 15.84 33.72 -18.77
CA HIS A 322 16.76 33.09 -17.81
C HIS A 322 16.80 31.56 -17.93
N LEU A 323 15.78 30.96 -18.52
CA LEU A 323 15.73 29.53 -18.86
C LEU A 323 15.40 29.38 -20.34
N SER A 324 16.02 28.40 -21.00
CA SER A 324 15.75 28.10 -22.40
C SER A 324 14.42 27.36 -22.55
N ASP A 325 13.62 27.79 -23.52
CA ASP A 325 12.41 27.12 -24.00
C ASP A 325 12.69 26.08 -25.10
N HIS A 326 13.96 25.90 -25.48
CA HIS A 326 14.33 24.94 -26.51
C HIS A 326 14.37 23.51 -25.97
N GLU A 327 13.89 22.59 -26.80
CA GLU A 327 13.98 21.15 -26.55
C GLU A 327 15.44 20.76 -26.29
N ALA A 328 15.70 20.06 -25.19
CA ALA A 328 17.05 19.73 -24.77
C ALA A 328 17.71 18.87 -25.86
N ARG A 329 18.77 19.39 -26.50
CA ARG A 329 19.47 18.77 -27.64
C ARG A 329 20.02 17.35 -27.41
N PHE A 330 20.01 16.87 -26.17
CA PHE A 330 20.47 15.53 -25.77
C PHE A 330 19.40 14.72 -25.04
N PHE A 331 18.12 15.02 -25.28
CA PHE A 331 17.03 14.16 -24.82
C PHE A 331 17.00 12.89 -25.68
N GLU A 332 17.63 11.82 -25.19
CA GLU A 332 17.29 10.48 -25.65
C GLU A 332 15.99 10.07 -24.94
N PRO A 333 14.88 9.86 -25.68
CA PRO A 333 13.68 9.33 -25.07
C PRO A 333 14.03 7.96 -24.47
N VAL A 334 13.82 7.81 -23.17
CA VAL A 334 13.82 6.49 -22.55
C VAL A 334 12.71 5.72 -23.26
N GLY A 335 13.10 4.72 -24.05
CA GLY A 335 12.22 4.00 -24.96
C GLY A 335 10.97 3.41 -24.29
N PRO A 336 9.97 3.00 -25.11
CA PRO A 336 8.59 2.75 -24.70
C PRO A 336 8.41 1.74 -23.56
#